data_AF-A0A965GA23-F1
#
_entry.id   AF-A0A965GA23-F1
#
_cell.length_a   1.000
_cell.length_b   1.000
_cell.length_c   1.000
_cell.angle_alpha   90.00
_cell.angle_beta   90.00
_cell.angle_gamma   90.00
#
_symmetry.space_group_name_H-M   'P 1'
#
loop_
_entity.id
_entity.type
_entity.pdbx_description
1 polymer ?
#
loop_
_entity_poly.entity_id
_entity_poly.type
_entity_poly.pdbx_seq_one_letter_code
_entity_poly.pdbx_strand_id
1 'polypeptide(L)'
;ASHEDRVAEFSGIATAFVGNRVPLTFTPGGLSRQGSIGNALAAVNKDIDIVLVHDVARCFAPAAVFNRVIAMVSETGFGVVPVLPVADTIKQGERDIVLGTIDRDSLRVAQTPQGFRLAELKAAYENAVEDFTDDASLMQSTGAVVRSVQGDTKAFKITVPADLEYAEFLLNGSSEFRSGIGTDVHRFATTPTPLYLGTILWPGCNC
;
A
#
# COMPACT_ATOMS: atom_id res chain seq x y z
N ALA A 1 0.87 -13.64 -14.81
CA ALA A 1 2.12 -13.99 -14.09
C ALA A 1 1.70 -14.52 -12.74
N SER A 2 2.07 -15.75 -12.37
CA SER A 2 1.73 -16.27 -11.05
C SER A 2 2.32 -15.33 -10.00
N HIS A 3 1.53 -14.98 -8.97
CA HIS A 3 1.96 -14.08 -7.91
C HIS A 3 3.12 -14.67 -7.08
N GLU A 4 3.46 -15.95 -7.26
CA GLU A 4 4.54 -16.66 -6.58
C GLU A 4 5.93 -16.05 -6.86
N ASP A 5 6.22 -15.66 -8.10
CA ASP A 5 7.53 -15.10 -8.48
C ASP A 5 7.85 -13.79 -7.76
N ARG A 6 6.82 -13.04 -7.35
CA ARG A 6 6.98 -11.76 -6.65
C ARG A 6 7.15 -11.93 -5.15
N VAL A 7 6.78 -13.07 -4.57
CA VAL A 7 6.90 -13.31 -3.11
C VAL A 7 8.37 -13.29 -2.69
N ALA A 8 9.24 -13.93 -3.46
CA ALA A 8 10.68 -13.97 -3.17
C ALA A 8 11.32 -12.57 -3.22
N GLU A 9 10.96 -11.77 -4.25
CA GLU A 9 11.42 -10.39 -4.41
C GLU A 9 10.99 -9.51 -3.22
N PHE A 10 9.68 -9.50 -2.91
CA PHE A 10 9.14 -8.72 -1.79
C PHE A 10 9.74 -9.15 -0.44
N SER A 11 9.91 -10.46 -0.23
CA SER A 11 10.56 -10.99 0.97
C SER A 11 11.99 -10.50 1.11
N GLY A 12 12.76 -10.46 0.01
CA GLY A 12 14.12 -9.94 -0.01
C GLY A 12 14.17 -8.46 0.39
N ILE A 13 13.32 -7.64 -0.21
CA ILE A 13 13.22 -6.19 0.09
C ILE A 13 12.84 -5.98 1.55
N ALA A 14 11.72 -6.58 2.01
CA ALA A 14 11.19 -6.36 3.35
C ALA A 14 12.16 -6.84 4.44
N THR A 15 12.82 -7.98 4.25
CA THR A 15 13.82 -8.51 5.20
C THR A 15 15.03 -7.57 5.29
N ALA A 16 15.46 -6.95 4.19
CA ALA A 16 16.56 -5.99 4.22
C ALA A 16 16.25 -4.72 5.03
N PHE A 17 14.99 -4.26 5.02
CA PHE A 17 14.57 -3.06 5.75
C PHE A 17 14.21 -3.33 7.22
N VAL A 18 13.44 -4.38 7.49
CA VAL A 18 12.90 -4.66 8.83
C VAL A 18 13.84 -5.57 9.65
N GLY A 19 14.64 -6.40 8.97
CA GLY A 19 15.47 -7.43 9.60
C GLY A 19 14.61 -8.40 10.42
N ASN A 20 15.14 -8.84 11.57
CA ASN A 20 14.44 -9.74 12.50
C ASN A 20 13.61 -9.00 13.56
N ARG A 21 13.31 -7.71 13.36
CA ARG A 21 12.59 -6.89 14.37
C ARG A 21 11.10 -7.23 14.45
N VAL A 22 10.52 -7.70 13.36
CA VAL A 22 9.11 -8.06 13.24
C VAL A 22 9.02 -9.37 12.46
N PRO A 23 8.27 -10.38 12.93
CA PRO A 23 8.03 -11.58 12.15
C PRO A 23 7.24 -11.23 10.89
N LEU A 24 7.71 -11.69 9.73
CA LEU A 24 7.07 -11.47 8.43
C LEU A 24 6.63 -12.80 7.85
N THR A 25 5.37 -12.88 7.42
CA THR A 25 4.81 -14.00 6.69
C THR A 25 4.29 -13.47 5.36
N PHE A 26 4.68 -14.12 4.26
CA PHE A 26 4.27 -13.74 2.91
C PHE A 26 3.32 -14.79 2.34
N THR A 27 2.26 -14.32 1.69
CA THR A 27 1.30 -15.18 1.00
C THR A 27 1.13 -14.70 -0.44
N PRO A 28 0.94 -15.60 -1.42
CA PRO A 28 0.57 -15.20 -2.77
C PRO A 28 -0.74 -14.38 -2.77
N GLY A 29 -0.78 -13.35 -3.61
CA GLY A 29 -2.01 -12.60 -3.88
C GLY A 29 -3.07 -13.49 -4.54
N GLY A 30 -4.34 -13.20 -4.26
CA GLY A 30 -5.49 -13.82 -4.91
C GLY A 30 -5.92 -13.07 -6.18
N LEU A 31 -6.93 -13.59 -6.87
CA LEU A 31 -7.50 -12.98 -8.08
C LEU A 31 -8.29 -11.69 -7.81
N SER A 32 -8.65 -11.44 -6.55
CA SER A 32 -9.31 -10.22 -6.08
C SER A 32 -8.62 -9.69 -4.81
N ARG A 33 -8.98 -8.46 -4.40
CA ARG A 33 -8.56 -7.90 -3.10
C ARG A 33 -8.99 -8.84 -1.96
N GLN A 34 -10.23 -9.30 -2.01
CA GLN A 34 -10.80 -10.21 -1.02
C GLN A 34 -10.07 -11.56 -1.00
N GLY A 35 -9.76 -12.13 -2.17
CA GLY A 35 -8.96 -13.37 -2.24
C GLY A 35 -7.55 -13.20 -1.65
N SER A 36 -6.91 -12.05 -1.89
CA SER A 36 -5.59 -11.74 -1.32
C SER A 36 -5.61 -11.64 0.20
N ILE A 37 -6.63 -10.97 0.76
CA ILE A 37 -6.78 -10.84 2.22
C ILE A 37 -7.17 -12.18 2.84
N GLY A 38 -8.04 -12.98 2.19
CA GLY A 38 -8.40 -14.33 2.64
C GLY A 38 -7.17 -15.23 2.78
N ASN A 39 -6.28 -15.23 1.77
CA ASN A 39 -5.01 -15.96 1.85
C ASN A 39 -4.14 -15.50 3.04
N ALA A 40 -4.04 -14.18 3.25
CA ALA A 40 -3.27 -13.61 4.35
C ALA A 40 -3.88 -13.99 5.72
N LEU A 41 -5.21 -13.90 5.87
CA LEU A 41 -5.92 -14.25 7.11
C LEU A 41 -5.74 -15.73 7.46
N ALA A 42 -5.74 -16.63 6.47
CA ALA A 42 -5.49 -18.05 6.69
C ALA A 42 -4.09 -18.33 7.29
N ALA A 43 -3.11 -17.46 7.02
CA ALA A 43 -1.75 -17.56 7.56
C ALA A 43 -1.58 -16.93 8.95
N VAL A 44 -2.55 -16.14 9.44
CA VAL A 44 -2.49 -15.53 10.78
C VAL A 44 -2.71 -16.60 11.85
N ASN A 45 -1.81 -16.64 12.83
CA ASN A 45 -1.88 -17.57 13.96
C ASN A 45 -3.18 -17.40 14.77
N LYS A 46 -3.68 -18.51 15.31
CA LYS A 46 -4.99 -18.58 15.99
C LYS A 46 -4.98 -17.95 17.39
N ASP A 47 -3.82 -17.69 17.96
CA ASP A 47 -3.61 -17.01 19.25
C ASP A 47 -3.71 -15.48 19.15
N ILE A 48 -3.82 -14.93 17.94
CA ILE A 48 -3.99 -13.50 17.71
C ILE A 48 -5.46 -13.12 17.84
N ASP A 49 -5.78 -12.20 18.76
CA ASP A 49 -7.15 -11.75 18.99
C ASP A 49 -7.61 -10.65 18.03
N ILE A 50 -6.71 -9.71 17.70
CA ILE A 50 -6.99 -8.49 16.94
C ILE A 50 -6.13 -8.47 15.68
N VAL A 51 -6.77 -8.22 14.54
CA VAL A 51 -6.10 -8.06 13.26
C VAL A 51 -6.35 -6.68 12.70
N LEU A 52 -5.31 -6.09 12.10
CA LEU A 52 -5.39 -4.84 11.36
C LEU A 52 -5.13 -5.11 9.88
N VAL A 53 -6.04 -4.67 9.01
CA VAL A 53 -5.86 -4.68 7.56
C VAL A 53 -5.43 -3.28 7.12
N HIS A 54 -4.27 -3.17 6.47
CA HIS A 54 -3.69 -1.88 6.08
C HIS A 54 -3.27 -1.88 4.60
N ASP A 55 -3.53 -0.75 3.95
CA ASP A 55 -3.12 -0.54 2.55
C ASP A 55 -1.66 -0.11 2.53
N VAL A 56 -0.80 -0.85 1.84
CA VAL A 56 0.62 -0.50 1.68
C VAL A 56 0.83 0.91 1.08
N ALA A 57 -0.13 1.38 0.27
CA ALA A 57 -0.13 2.71 -0.33
C ALA A 57 -0.38 3.85 0.69
N ARG A 58 -0.63 3.57 1.97
CA ARG A 58 -0.76 4.56 3.05
C ARG A 58 0.48 4.57 3.95
N CYS A 59 1.65 4.62 3.34
CA CYS A 59 2.95 4.41 4.00
C CYS A 59 3.32 5.45 5.09
N PHE A 60 2.64 6.60 5.15
CA PHE A 60 2.88 7.64 6.17
C PHE A 60 1.86 7.61 7.32
N ALA A 61 0.99 6.60 7.38
CA ALA A 61 0.02 6.46 8.45
C ALA A 61 0.71 6.43 9.84
N PRO A 62 0.45 7.40 10.73
CA PRO A 62 1.15 7.48 12.01
C PRO A 62 0.76 6.32 12.95
N ALA A 63 1.71 5.82 13.74
CA ALA A 63 1.46 4.76 14.74
C ALA A 63 0.32 5.10 15.71
N ALA A 64 0.10 6.39 15.99
CA ALA A 64 -1.02 6.84 16.82
C ALA A 64 -2.40 6.44 16.25
N VAL A 65 -2.55 6.36 14.91
CA VAL A 65 -3.78 5.87 14.27
C VAL A 65 -3.99 4.39 14.58
N PHE A 66 -2.94 3.57 14.42
CA PHE A 66 -2.97 2.14 14.73
C PHE A 66 -3.35 1.90 16.19
N ASN A 67 -2.75 2.65 17.12
CA ASN A 67 -3.03 2.53 18.54
C ASN A 67 -4.50 2.86 18.87
N ARG A 68 -5.08 3.89 18.26
CA ARG A 68 -6.50 4.23 18.44
C ARG A 68 -7.42 3.12 17.95
N VAL A 69 -7.10 2.52 16.80
CA VAL A 69 -7.88 1.41 16.24
C VAL A 69 -7.80 0.19 17.17
N ILE A 70 -6.59 -0.21 17.60
CA ILE A 70 -6.39 -1.36 18.50
C ILE A 70 -7.12 -1.15 19.83
N ALA A 71 -6.98 0.03 20.44
CA ALA A 71 -7.64 0.36 21.69
C ALA A 71 -9.15 0.22 21.56
N MET A 72 -9.74 0.76 20.49
CA MET A 72 -11.18 0.72 20.31
C MET A 72 -11.72 -0.69 20.04
N VAL A 73 -11.01 -1.52 19.27
CA VAL A 73 -11.37 -2.95 19.08
C VAL A 73 -11.26 -3.70 20.41
N SER A 74 -10.22 -3.43 21.19
CA SER A 74 -10.00 -4.08 22.49
C SER A 74 -11.11 -3.75 23.49
N GLU A 75 -11.52 -2.48 23.54
CA GLU A 75 -12.54 -1.98 24.47
C GLU A 75 -13.96 -2.41 24.10
N THR A 76 -14.31 -2.42 22.82
CA THR A 76 -15.71 -2.61 22.38
C THR A 76 -15.99 -3.96 21.74
N GLY A 77 -14.95 -4.64 21.24
CA GLY A 77 -15.09 -5.83 20.41
C GLY A 77 -15.59 -5.56 18.98
N PHE A 78 -15.98 -4.33 18.65
CA PHE A 78 -16.49 -3.98 17.32
C PHE A 78 -15.38 -3.81 16.28
N GLY A 79 -15.74 -3.90 15.00
CA GLY A 79 -14.86 -3.46 13.92
C GLY A 79 -14.60 -1.96 14.01
N VAL A 80 -13.42 -1.49 13.60
CA VAL A 80 -13.01 -0.09 13.74
C VAL A 80 -12.33 0.42 12.48
N VAL A 81 -12.78 1.59 12.00
CA VAL A 81 -12.21 2.29 10.84
C VAL A 81 -11.78 3.71 11.21
N PRO A 82 -10.52 4.12 10.94
CA PRO A 82 -10.12 5.51 11.08
C PRO A 82 -10.76 6.35 9.97
N VAL A 83 -11.27 7.52 10.32
CA VAL A 83 -11.95 8.41 9.38
C VAL A 83 -11.55 9.87 9.51
N LEU A 84 -11.66 10.62 8.41
CA LEU A 84 -11.57 12.08 8.40
C LEU A 84 -12.93 12.68 7.99
N PRO A 85 -13.28 13.90 8.47
CA PRO A 85 -14.42 14.64 7.95
C PRO A 85 -14.18 15.02 6.48
N VAL A 86 -15.27 15.16 5.72
CA VAL A 86 -15.21 15.64 4.35
C VAL A 86 -15.19 17.17 4.36
N ALA A 87 -14.11 17.77 3.86
CA ALA A 87 -13.91 19.23 3.87
C ALA A 87 -14.63 19.93 2.70
N ASP A 88 -14.71 19.28 1.53
CA ASP A 88 -15.27 19.87 0.32
C ASP A 88 -16.77 19.59 0.17
N THR A 89 -17.44 20.37 -0.68
CA THR A 89 -18.83 20.09 -1.06
C THR A 89 -18.88 18.86 -1.97
N ILE A 90 -19.65 17.83 -1.58
CA ILE A 90 -19.80 16.62 -2.38
C ILE A 90 -21.02 16.74 -3.29
N LYS A 91 -20.81 16.46 -4.59
CA LYS A 91 -21.88 16.40 -5.59
C LYS A 91 -22.18 14.96 -5.96
N GLN A 92 -23.46 14.63 -6.09
CA GLN A 92 -23.89 13.43 -6.77
C GLN A 92 -23.94 13.74 -8.26
N GLY A 93 -23.38 12.88 -9.11
CA GLY A 93 -23.35 13.10 -10.55
C GLY A 93 -23.44 11.80 -11.34
N GLU A 94 -23.84 11.95 -12.60
CA GLU A 94 -23.82 10.90 -13.62
C GLU A 94 -23.16 11.48 -14.88
N ARG A 95 -21.99 10.94 -15.25
CA ARG A 95 -21.14 11.49 -16.33
C ARG A 95 -20.80 12.98 -16.07
N ASP A 96 -21.22 13.87 -16.95
CA ASP A 96 -21.02 15.32 -16.91
C ASP A 96 -22.19 16.07 -16.26
N ILE A 97 -23.22 15.35 -15.80
CA ILE A 97 -24.42 15.93 -15.18
C ILE A 97 -24.31 15.88 -13.66
N VAL A 98 -24.50 17.04 -13.01
CA VAL A 98 -24.65 17.16 -11.55
C VAL A 98 -26.11 16.90 -11.18
N LEU A 99 -26.37 15.82 -10.45
CA LEU A 99 -27.70 15.41 -10.00
C LEU A 99 -28.12 16.09 -8.69
N GLY A 100 -27.16 16.41 -7.83
CA GLY A 100 -27.46 16.99 -6.53
C GLY A 100 -26.23 17.24 -5.66
N THR A 101 -26.48 17.71 -4.45
CA THR A 101 -25.44 17.90 -3.41
C THR A 101 -25.72 16.94 -2.26
N ILE A 102 -24.70 16.20 -1.82
CA ILE A 102 -24.81 15.30 -0.66
C ILE A 102 -24.41 16.09 0.59
N ASP A 103 -25.16 15.92 1.67
CA ASP A 103 -24.80 16.50 2.97
C ASP A 103 -23.51 15.87 3.51
N ARG A 104 -22.42 16.64 3.45
CA ARG A 104 -21.08 16.21 3.84
C ARG A 104 -20.93 15.99 5.36
N ASP A 105 -21.80 16.55 6.19
CA ASP A 105 -21.68 16.44 7.65
C ASP A 105 -21.95 15.00 8.12
N SER A 106 -22.71 14.25 7.32
CA SER A 106 -22.93 12.80 7.48
C SER A 106 -21.83 11.93 6.88
N LEU A 107 -20.92 12.49 6.08
CA LEU A 107 -19.92 11.74 5.31
C LEU A 107 -18.56 11.71 5.98
N ARG A 108 -17.83 10.62 5.74
CA ARG A 108 -16.50 10.38 6.30
C ARG A 108 -15.60 9.76 5.24
N VAL A 109 -14.35 10.21 5.18
CA VAL A 109 -13.31 9.60 4.34
C VAL A 109 -12.67 8.47 5.13
N ALA A 110 -12.95 7.24 4.74
CA ALA A 110 -12.37 6.06 5.36
C ALA A 110 -10.86 5.94 5.05
N GLN A 111 -10.10 5.58 6.08
CA GLN A 111 -8.68 5.27 6.00
C GLN A 111 -8.43 3.84 6.47
N THR A 112 -7.21 3.35 6.27
CA THR A 112 -6.72 2.13 6.89
C THR A 112 -5.53 2.51 7.80
N PRO A 113 -5.23 1.77 8.89
CA PRO A 113 -5.66 0.39 9.19
C PRO A 113 -7.12 0.26 9.60
N GLN A 114 -7.83 -0.76 9.11
CA GLN A 114 -9.12 -1.20 9.65
C GLN A 114 -8.88 -2.35 10.63
N GLY A 115 -9.48 -2.30 11.81
CA GLY A 115 -9.24 -3.27 12.89
C GLY A 115 -10.45 -4.09 13.25
N PHE A 116 -10.24 -5.38 13.51
CA PHE A 116 -11.32 -6.33 13.79
C PHE A 116 -10.86 -7.43 14.76
N ARG A 117 -11.82 -8.11 15.39
CA ARG A 117 -11.57 -9.41 16.01
C ARG A 117 -11.22 -10.42 14.93
N LEU A 118 -10.09 -11.13 15.08
CA LEU A 118 -9.59 -12.04 14.05
C LEU A 118 -10.62 -13.13 13.73
N ALA A 119 -11.23 -13.71 14.76
CA ALA A 119 -12.22 -14.79 14.59
C ALA A 119 -13.44 -14.33 13.78
N GLU A 120 -13.94 -13.12 14.05
CA GLU A 120 -15.11 -12.57 13.35
C GLU A 120 -14.78 -12.23 11.90
N LEU A 121 -13.62 -11.60 11.66
CA LEU A 121 -13.20 -11.27 10.29
C LEU A 121 -12.96 -12.52 9.45
N LYS A 122 -12.31 -13.55 10.02
CA LYS A 122 -12.14 -14.86 9.35
C LYS A 122 -13.48 -15.47 8.97
N ALA A 123 -14.44 -15.51 9.91
CA ALA A 123 -15.77 -16.03 9.66
C ALA A 123 -16.51 -15.23 8.57
N ALA A 124 -16.37 -13.89 8.56
CA ALA A 124 -16.97 -13.06 7.52
C ALA A 124 -16.40 -13.38 6.13
N TYR A 125 -15.08 -13.53 6.02
CA TYR A 125 -14.40 -13.90 4.78
C TYR A 125 -14.77 -15.30 4.28
N GLU A 126 -14.92 -16.28 5.18
CA GLU A 126 -15.31 -17.65 4.84
C GLU A 126 -16.75 -17.74 4.32
N ASN A 127 -17.64 -16.87 4.78
CA ASN A 127 -19.06 -16.87 4.41
C ASN A 127 -19.42 -15.85 3.31
N ALA A 128 -18.46 -15.06 2.83
CA ALA A 128 -18.71 -14.05 1.83
C ALA A 128 -19.00 -14.69 0.46
N VAL A 129 -20.17 -14.38 -0.10
CA VAL A 129 -20.61 -14.89 -1.42
C VAL A 129 -20.38 -13.85 -2.52
N GLU A 130 -20.25 -12.58 -2.16
CA GLU A 130 -20.03 -11.44 -3.05
C GLU A 130 -18.74 -10.68 -2.67
N ASP A 131 -18.25 -9.85 -3.61
CA ASP A 131 -17.09 -8.99 -3.40
C ASP A 131 -17.48 -7.68 -2.70
N PHE A 132 -16.75 -7.32 -1.66
CA PHE A 132 -16.92 -6.07 -0.92
C PHE A 132 -15.81 -5.06 -1.22
N THR A 133 -16.11 -3.76 -1.10
CA THR A 133 -15.17 -2.68 -1.42
C THR A 133 -14.10 -2.48 -0.35
N ASP A 134 -14.41 -2.82 0.91
CA ASP A 134 -13.48 -2.81 2.03
C ASP A 134 -13.87 -3.86 3.11
N ASP A 135 -13.01 -4.04 4.11
CA ASP A 135 -13.23 -5.06 5.15
C ASP A 135 -14.36 -4.66 6.11
N ALA A 136 -14.56 -3.35 6.30
CA ALA A 136 -15.64 -2.81 7.11
C ALA A 136 -17.02 -3.11 6.52
N SER A 137 -17.20 -2.93 5.21
CA SER A 137 -18.47 -3.25 4.53
C SER A 137 -18.78 -4.74 4.55
N LEU A 138 -17.76 -5.60 4.39
CA LEU A 138 -17.90 -7.04 4.60
C LEU A 138 -18.36 -7.34 6.03
N MET A 139 -17.74 -6.74 7.05
CA MET A 139 -18.17 -6.95 8.43
C MET A 139 -19.60 -6.48 8.67
N GLN A 140 -19.99 -5.34 8.12
CA GLN A 140 -21.35 -4.81 8.24
C GLN A 140 -22.40 -5.74 7.59
N SER A 141 -22.06 -6.45 6.52
CA SER A 141 -23.00 -7.38 5.86
C SER A 141 -23.36 -8.59 6.75
N THR A 142 -22.50 -8.93 7.72
CA THR A 142 -22.78 -9.96 8.73
C THR A 142 -23.67 -9.46 9.89
N GLY A 143 -24.04 -8.18 9.88
CA GLY A 143 -24.75 -7.51 10.98
C GLY A 143 -23.83 -7.00 12.09
N ALA A 144 -22.51 -7.12 11.94
CA ALA A 144 -21.56 -6.60 12.90
C ALA A 144 -21.55 -5.06 12.93
N VAL A 145 -21.33 -4.50 14.11
CA VAL A 145 -21.18 -3.06 14.27
C VAL A 145 -19.75 -2.65 13.92
N VAL A 146 -19.61 -1.59 13.13
CA VAL A 146 -18.33 -0.94 12.85
C VAL A 146 -18.34 0.47 13.42
N ARG A 147 -17.37 0.77 14.30
CA ARG A 147 -17.14 2.09 14.88
C ARG A 147 -16.09 2.85 14.09
N SER A 148 -16.05 4.16 14.28
CA SER A 148 -15.00 4.99 13.72
C SER A 148 -14.14 5.62 14.81
N VAL A 149 -12.88 5.87 14.48
CA VAL A 149 -11.94 6.66 15.29
C VAL A 149 -11.38 7.80 14.45
N GLN A 150 -10.82 8.81 15.09
CA GLN A 150 -10.18 9.92 14.39
C GLN A 150 -9.00 9.42 13.55
N GLY A 151 -9.03 9.68 12.24
CA GLY A 151 -7.94 9.42 11.30
C GLY A 151 -6.82 10.46 11.36
N ASP A 152 -5.94 10.45 10.35
CA ASP A 152 -4.85 11.40 10.23
C ASP A 152 -4.60 11.75 8.75
N THR A 153 -4.39 13.03 8.42
CA THR A 153 -4.14 13.46 7.04
C THR A 153 -2.86 12.88 6.46
N LYS A 154 -1.89 12.49 7.30
CA LYS A 154 -0.69 11.76 6.88
C LYS A 154 -0.99 10.33 6.41
N ALA A 155 -2.13 9.74 6.79
CA ALA A 155 -2.57 8.44 6.29
C ALA A 155 -3.25 8.53 4.89
N PHE A 156 -2.88 9.51 4.07
CA PHE A 156 -3.35 9.61 2.69
C PHE A 156 -2.88 8.39 1.88
N LYS A 157 -3.66 8.02 0.86
CA LYS A 157 -3.34 6.89 -0.02
C LYS A 157 -2.64 7.45 -1.25
N ILE A 158 -1.49 6.88 -1.60
CA ILE A 158 -0.80 7.21 -2.85
C ILE A 158 -1.55 6.51 -3.98
N THR A 159 -2.18 7.30 -4.85
CA THR A 159 -3.06 6.81 -5.92
C THR A 159 -2.78 7.47 -7.26
N VAL A 160 -2.45 8.76 -7.26
CA VAL A 160 -2.14 9.55 -8.45
C VAL A 160 -0.70 10.09 -8.37
N PRO A 161 -0.09 10.50 -9.50
CA PRO A 161 1.28 11.02 -9.52
C PRO A 161 1.52 12.17 -8.52
N ALA A 162 0.56 13.06 -8.36
CA ALA A 162 0.64 14.16 -7.39
C ALA A 162 0.75 13.69 -5.92
N ASP A 163 0.16 12.54 -5.57
CA ASP A 163 0.31 11.97 -4.23
C ASP A 163 1.75 11.51 -3.99
N LEU A 164 2.42 11.01 -5.04
CA LEU A 164 3.81 10.57 -4.96
C LEU A 164 4.74 11.78 -4.79
N GLU A 165 4.52 12.88 -5.51
CA GLU A 165 5.28 14.13 -5.32
C GLU A 165 5.15 14.63 -3.87
N TYR A 166 3.94 14.58 -3.32
CA TYR A 166 3.71 14.94 -1.92
C TYR A 166 4.39 13.98 -0.95
N ALA A 167 4.34 12.66 -1.21
CA ALA A 167 5.06 11.65 -0.44
C ALA A 167 6.58 11.87 -0.45
N GLU A 168 7.17 12.16 -1.60
CA GLU A 168 8.59 12.45 -1.76
C GLU A 168 8.98 13.72 -1.01
N PHE A 169 8.15 14.77 -1.07
CA PHE A 169 8.33 15.98 -0.29
C PHE A 169 8.34 15.70 1.22
N LEU A 170 7.44 14.82 1.72
CA LEU A 170 7.41 14.41 3.12
C LEU A 170 8.64 13.60 3.54
N LEU A 171 9.23 12.82 2.63
CA LEU A 171 10.41 12.00 2.90
C LEU A 171 11.69 12.84 2.91
N ASN A 172 11.88 13.74 1.93
CA ASN A 172 13.16 14.35 1.65
C ASN A 172 13.01 15.72 0.95
N GLY A 173 13.04 16.81 1.71
CA GLY A 173 13.40 18.13 1.17
C GLY A 173 14.83 18.22 0.56
N SER A 174 15.51 17.09 0.30
CA SER A 174 16.83 17.02 -0.31
C SER A 174 16.96 15.75 -1.15
N SER A 175 16.92 15.90 -2.47
CA SER A 175 17.44 14.91 -3.42
C SER A 175 18.87 14.56 -3.04
N GLU A 176 19.16 13.28 -2.79
CA GLU A 176 20.54 12.80 -2.73
C GLU A 176 21.15 12.92 -4.14
N PHE A 177 21.98 13.94 -4.36
CA PHE A 177 22.80 14.03 -5.55
C PHE A 177 23.83 12.91 -5.53
N ARG A 178 23.75 12.00 -6.51
CA ARG A 178 24.75 10.96 -6.72
C ARG A 178 25.59 11.31 -7.96
N SER A 179 26.90 11.37 -7.79
CA SER A 179 27.88 11.54 -8.87
C SER A 179 28.82 10.34 -8.92
N GLY A 180 29.21 9.91 -10.12
CA GLY A 180 30.20 8.84 -10.32
C GLY A 180 31.21 9.22 -11.40
N ILE A 181 32.44 8.73 -11.24
CA ILE A 181 33.52 8.86 -12.24
C ILE A 181 33.89 7.45 -12.71
N GLY A 182 33.90 7.24 -14.03
CA GLY A 182 34.38 6.01 -14.65
C GLY A 182 35.61 6.30 -15.52
N THR A 183 36.66 5.52 -15.35
CA THR A 183 37.87 5.54 -16.19
C THR A 183 38.09 4.17 -16.77
N ASP A 184 38.34 4.10 -18.07
CA ASP A 184 38.62 2.85 -18.77
C ASP A 184 39.77 3.07 -19.76
N VAL A 185 40.61 2.06 -19.94
CA VAL A 185 41.77 2.11 -20.83
C VAL A 185 41.81 0.84 -21.68
N HIS A 186 41.87 1.04 -22.99
CA HIS A 186 41.95 -0.04 -23.97
C HIS A 186 43.29 -0.01 -24.67
N ARG A 187 43.79 -1.20 -24.99
CA ARG A 187 45.00 -1.34 -25.80
C ARG A 187 44.62 -1.24 -27.28
N PHE A 188 45.45 -0.55 -28.05
CA PHE A 188 45.40 -0.63 -29.51
C PHE A 188 45.69 -2.06 -30.00
N ALA A 189 44.81 -2.58 -30.85
CA ALA A 189 44.98 -3.79 -31.62
C ALA A 189 46.20 -3.69 -32.56
N THR A 190 46.78 -4.85 -32.82
CA THR A 190 47.94 -4.99 -33.72
C THR A 190 47.52 -5.06 -35.20
N THR A 191 46.23 -5.12 -35.48
CA THR A 191 45.65 -5.17 -36.82
C THR A 191 44.59 -4.08 -36.95
N PRO A 192 44.46 -3.40 -38.11
CA PRO A 192 43.50 -2.33 -38.29
C PRO A 192 42.07 -2.79 -38.02
N THR A 193 41.47 -2.30 -36.93
CA THR A 193 40.04 -2.44 -36.68
C THR A 193 39.37 -1.06 -36.63
N PRO A 194 38.09 -0.94 -37.05
CA PRO A 194 37.40 0.33 -36.97
C PRO A 194 37.27 0.82 -35.52
N LEU A 195 37.68 2.06 -35.25
CA LEU A 195 37.54 2.68 -33.93
C LEU A 195 36.12 3.21 -33.72
N TYR A 196 35.50 2.79 -32.63
CA TYR A 196 34.23 3.33 -32.15
C TYR A 196 34.42 4.00 -30.79
N LEU A 197 34.08 5.28 -30.69
CA LEU A 197 34.01 6.00 -29.42
C LEU A 197 32.62 6.64 -29.30
N GLY A 198 31.95 6.41 -28.16
CA GLY A 198 30.57 6.86 -27.98
C GLY A 198 29.61 6.34 -29.06
N THR A 199 29.83 5.11 -29.57
CA THR A 199 29.09 4.47 -30.68
C THR A 199 29.29 5.11 -32.07
N ILE A 200 30.21 6.06 -32.22
CA ILE A 200 30.51 6.72 -33.50
C ILE A 200 31.78 6.14 -34.10
N LEU A 201 31.72 5.80 -35.40
CA LEU A 201 32.88 5.39 -36.19
C LEU A 201 33.82 6.58 -36.41
N TRP A 202 35.08 6.45 -36.01
CA TRP A 202 36.11 7.45 -36.24
C TRP A 202 36.99 7.08 -37.45
N PRO A 203 36.75 7.64 -38.64
CA PRO A 203 37.47 7.27 -39.86
C PRO A 203 38.93 7.74 -39.80
N GLY A 204 39.85 6.91 -40.32
CA GLY A 204 41.29 7.22 -40.36
C GLY A 204 42.04 6.95 -39.06
N CYS A 205 41.33 6.61 -37.98
CA CYS A 205 41.91 6.16 -36.72
C CYS A 205 41.71 4.65 -36.61
N ASN A 206 42.79 3.88 -36.78
CA ASN A 206 42.76 2.45 -36.51
C ASN A 206 43.13 2.25 -35.06
N CYS A 207 42.26 1.60 -34.31
CA CYS A 207 42.60 1.09 -33.01
C CYS A 207 42.98 -0.37 -33.06
#